data_AF-A0A1F6XLS2-F1
#
_entry.id   AF-A0A1F6XLS2-F1
#
_cell.length_a   1.000
_cell.length_b   1.000
_cell.length_c   1.000
_cell.angle_alpha   90.00
_cell.angle_beta   90.00
_cell.angle_gamma   90.00
#
_symmetry.space_group_name_H-M   'P 1'
#
loop_
_entity.id
_entity.type
_entity.pdbx_description
1 polymer ?
#
loop_
_entity_poly.entity_id
_entity_poly.type
_entity_poly.pdbx_seq_one_letter_code
_entity_poly.pdbx_strand_id
1 'polypeptide(L)'
;MNKPSSVAVLPFPLTAAALFGYGILRFLGHIDEKTHTRFTRVSGSRANLFGCQERIINLHCGEFYPKVFGLIKSDAQLKRILYFAVCGDNHQNRTRHVRLVAALQKLNTDTSRRALTEVFLLVRMLKEKSDDIWKSEKILENFTIMLESLEVQPVVTTYPPDKRIISLPVFQKKDGIPTDDDVTGSFEVTLSEGRAYELQDKHICLVVGGPSGSGKSTLSVSLVAEMENCIRSLKSRTSFSDLQLTVGLANLDLATPTTQAIAEGWATDREKVKNLKQPWTMELAEQAQQELLRSRAQHNIVIGDLPGRVTDVTELLAGTADASIIITKDWTVLQKEWNPFMSSVGLPIVSRIRSRRSDETGFSSLVTHRRPQQRLSGRITALNRYHKSWDLFIQWLAVFLLFEILPTQFEAGS
;
A
#
# COMPACT_ATOMS: atom_id res chain seq x y z
N MET A 1 -5.42 -24.09 -4.96
CA MET A 1 -4.87 -23.78 -3.62
C MET A 1 -5.97 -23.96 -2.60
N ASN A 2 -5.75 -24.75 -1.56
CA ASN A 2 -6.69 -24.89 -0.45
C ASN A 2 -6.78 -23.54 0.30
N LYS A 3 -8.01 -23.10 0.61
CA LYS A 3 -8.22 -21.87 1.39
C LYS A 3 -7.62 -22.06 2.78
N PRO A 4 -6.86 -21.09 3.33
CA PRO A 4 -6.34 -21.19 4.69
C PRO A 4 -7.50 -21.19 5.69
N SER A 5 -7.44 -22.07 6.69
CA SER A 5 -8.43 -22.14 7.77
C SER A 5 -8.32 -20.96 8.74
N SER A 6 -7.15 -20.29 8.82
CA SER A 6 -6.93 -19.12 9.68
C SER A 6 -5.87 -18.17 9.10
N VAL A 7 -6.06 -16.86 9.32
CA VAL A 7 -5.10 -15.80 8.95
C VAL A 7 -4.76 -14.91 10.14
N ALA A 8 -3.47 -14.67 10.35
CA ALA A 8 -2.95 -13.66 11.26
C ALA A 8 -2.68 -12.36 10.50
N VAL A 9 -3.21 -11.25 11.01
CA VAL A 9 -3.13 -9.93 10.40
C VAL A 9 -2.22 -9.06 11.26
N LEU A 10 -1.09 -8.62 10.70
CA LEU A 10 -0.04 -7.86 11.38
C LEU A 10 0.03 -6.42 10.85
N PRO A 11 0.29 -5.43 11.71
CA PRO A 11 0.57 -4.06 11.28
C PRO A 11 1.83 -4.02 10.40
N PHE A 12 1.84 -3.14 9.40
CA PHE A 12 3.04 -2.83 8.59
C PHE A 12 3.40 -1.33 8.66
N PRO A 13 4.64 -0.95 9.05
CA PRO A 13 5.77 -1.82 9.41
C PRO A 13 5.49 -2.63 10.69
N LEU A 14 6.18 -3.76 10.83
CA LEU A 14 5.98 -4.68 11.95
C LEU A 14 6.37 -4.00 13.27
N THR A 15 5.46 -3.96 14.25
CA THR A 15 5.76 -3.42 15.57
C THR A 15 6.31 -4.48 16.50
N ALA A 16 7.16 -4.10 17.46
CA ALA A 16 7.70 -5.02 18.46
C ALA A 16 6.58 -5.79 19.18
N ALA A 17 5.53 -5.08 19.60
CA ALA A 17 4.43 -5.69 20.32
C ALA A 17 3.55 -6.61 19.44
N ALA A 18 3.41 -6.35 18.14
CA ALA A 18 2.76 -7.30 17.23
C ALA A 18 3.63 -8.56 17.00
N LEU A 19 4.94 -8.39 16.86
CA LEU A 19 5.91 -9.49 16.72
C LEU A 19 5.89 -10.40 17.97
N PHE A 20 6.08 -9.84 19.17
CA PHE A 20 6.06 -10.62 20.41
C PHE A 20 4.67 -11.18 20.71
N GLY A 21 3.63 -10.42 20.42
CA GLY A 21 2.24 -10.87 20.51
C GLY A 21 1.96 -12.13 19.68
N TYR A 22 2.47 -12.16 18.44
CA TYR A 22 2.39 -13.33 17.58
C TYR A 22 3.05 -14.56 18.22
N GLY A 23 4.29 -14.41 18.71
CA GLY A 23 5.03 -15.49 19.36
C GLY A 23 4.31 -16.03 20.60
N ILE A 24 3.76 -15.15 21.44
CA ILE A 24 2.97 -15.53 22.63
C ILE A 24 1.71 -16.30 22.23
N LEU A 25 0.95 -15.81 21.24
CA LEU A 25 -0.27 -16.50 20.81
C LEU A 25 0.02 -17.86 20.16
N ARG A 26 1.11 -18.00 19.40
CA ARG A 26 1.56 -19.31 18.90
C ARG A 26 1.94 -20.23 20.05
N PHE A 27 2.70 -19.73 21.03
CA PHE A 27 3.06 -20.49 22.22
C PHE A 27 1.83 -21.01 22.99
N LEU A 28 0.80 -20.18 23.15
CA LEU A 28 -0.46 -20.56 23.78
C LEU A 28 -1.37 -21.45 22.91
N GLY A 29 -0.95 -21.82 21.70
CA GLY A 29 -1.73 -22.63 20.77
C GLY A 29 -2.93 -21.90 20.14
N HIS A 30 -3.01 -20.57 20.24
CA HIS A 30 -4.09 -19.78 19.64
C HIS A 30 -3.85 -19.46 18.16
N ILE A 31 -2.60 -19.52 17.69
CA ILE A 31 -2.20 -19.42 16.29
C ILE A 31 -1.53 -20.75 15.92
N ASP A 32 -2.10 -21.49 14.97
CA ASP A 32 -1.47 -22.71 14.47
C ASP A 32 -0.29 -22.41 13.54
N GLU A 33 0.64 -23.36 13.39
CA GLU A 33 1.79 -23.24 12.50
C GLU A 33 1.39 -22.99 11.04
N LYS A 34 0.25 -23.55 10.60
CA LYS A 34 -0.27 -23.39 9.24
C LYS A 34 -1.07 -22.10 9.04
N THR A 35 -1.20 -21.26 10.09
CA THR A 35 -1.90 -19.97 9.99
C THR A 35 -1.15 -19.05 9.01
N HIS A 36 -1.84 -18.63 7.96
CA HIS A 36 -1.24 -17.74 6.96
C HIS A 36 -1.11 -16.32 7.52
N THR A 37 0.03 -15.68 7.31
CA THR A 37 0.28 -14.34 7.87
C THR A 37 0.20 -13.27 6.80
N ARG A 38 -0.54 -12.20 7.09
CA ARG A 38 -0.73 -11.02 6.22
C ARG A 38 -0.29 -9.77 6.94
N PHE A 39 0.54 -8.96 6.28
CA PHE A 39 0.92 -7.63 6.75
C PHE A 39 -0.04 -6.62 6.11
N THR A 40 -0.68 -5.77 6.91
CA THR A 40 -1.62 -4.74 6.46
C THR A 40 -1.52 -3.53 7.37
N ARG A 41 -1.97 -2.38 6.88
CA ARG A 41 -2.13 -1.15 7.65
C ARG A 41 -3.54 -0.98 8.23
N VAL A 42 -4.46 -1.92 7.98
CA VAL A 42 -5.89 -1.78 8.36
C VAL A 42 -6.26 -2.60 9.60
N SER A 43 -7.00 -1.94 10.49
CA SER A 43 -7.56 -2.50 11.71
C SER A 43 -9.01 -2.96 11.49
N GLY A 44 -9.22 -4.14 10.89
CA GLY A 44 -10.56 -4.71 10.69
C GLY A 44 -10.66 -6.17 11.17
N SER A 45 -11.76 -6.53 11.82
CA SER A 45 -12.01 -7.86 12.44
C SER A 45 -12.72 -8.88 11.53
N ARG A 46 -12.81 -8.62 10.21
CA ARG A 46 -13.80 -9.28 9.33
C ARG A 46 -13.29 -10.59 8.70
N ALA A 47 -13.51 -11.71 9.39
CA ALA A 47 -13.06 -13.09 9.07
C ALA A 47 -13.12 -13.46 7.58
N ASN A 48 -14.28 -13.21 6.97
CA ASN A 48 -14.59 -13.64 5.62
C ASN A 48 -13.70 -12.92 4.58
N LEU A 49 -13.25 -11.71 4.92
CA LEU A 49 -12.47 -10.83 4.05
C LEU A 49 -11.00 -11.18 3.90
N PHE A 50 -10.55 -12.34 4.37
CA PHE A 50 -9.25 -12.88 4.01
C PHE A 50 -9.40 -14.27 3.37
N GLY A 51 -10.61 -14.60 2.91
CA GLY A 51 -10.96 -15.91 2.37
C GLY A 51 -10.86 -17.04 3.39
N CYS A 52 -10.97 -16.72 4.68
CA CYS A 52 -10.85 -17.65 5.80
C CYS A 52 -12.24 -17.89 6.40
N GLN A 53 -12.62 -19.16 6.58
CA GLN A 53 -13.93 -19.50 7.14
C GLN A 53 -13.97 -19.46 8.67
N GLU A 54 -12.83 -19.57 9.37
CA GLU A 54 -12.88 -19.96 10.78
C GLU A 54 -12.15 -19.02 11.77
N ARG A 55 -11.14 -18.21 11.38
CA ARG A 55 -10.55 -17.21 12.31
C ARG A 55 -9.61 -16.17 11.68
N ILE A 56 -9.83 -14.88 11.97
CA ILE A 56 -8.79 -13.83 11.85
C ILE A 56 -8.24 -13.50 13.22
N ILE A 57 -6.92 -13.38 13.29
CA ILE A 57 -6.22 -12.91 14.46
C ILE A 57 -5.59 -11.57 14.12
N ASN A 58 -6.25 -10.48 14.52
CA ASN A 58 -5.73 -9.13 14.34
C ASN A 58 -4.75 -8.81 15.48
N LEU A 59 -3.49 -8.61 15.13
CA LEU A 59 -2.39 -8.32 16.03
C LEU A 59 -2.06 -6.82 16.09
N HIS A 60 -2.96 -5.97 15.57
CA HIS A 60 -2.85 -4.53 15.69
C HIS A 60 -2.99 -4.09 17.15
N CYS A 61 -2.17 -3.11 17.51
CA CYS A 61 -1.94 -2.66 18.86
C CYS A 61 -3.21 -2.41 19.70
N GLY A 62 -4.16 -1.63 19.18
CA GLY A 62 -5.30 -1.12 19.95
C GLY A 62 -6.25 -2.19 20.50
N GLU A 63 -6.50 -3.29 19.78
CA GLU A 63 -7.47 -4.32 20.18
C GLU A 63 -6.82 -5.58 20.77
N PHE A 64 -5.60 -5.86 20.33
CA PHE A 64 -4.89 -7.09 20.64
C PHE A 64 -4.40 -7.12 22.09
N TYR A 65 -3.90 -5.99 22.61
CA TYR A 65 -3.21 -5.98 23.90
C TYR A 65 -4.10 -6.30 25.09
N PRO A 66 -5.29 -5.68 25.28
CA PRO A 66 -6.11 -6.02 26.43
C PRO A 66 -6.50 -7.51 26.45
N LYS A 67 -6.71 -8.09 25.25
CA LYS A 67 -7.03 -9.51 25.08
C LYS A 67 -5.86 -10.39 25.49
N VAL A 68 -4.65 -10.16 24.96
CA VAL A 68 -3.49 -11.01 25.28
C VAL A 68 -3.00 -10.81 26.70
N PHE A 69 -3.02 -9.59 27.21
CA PHE A 69 -2.73 -9.31 28.62
C PHE A 69 -3.72 -10.03 29.54
N GLY A 70 -4.97 -10.18 29.10
CA GLY A 70 -5.99 -11.01 29.76
C GLY A 70 -5.68 -12.52 29.72
N LEU A 71 -5.14 -13.02 28.60
CA LEU A 71 -4.79 -14.43 28.43
C LEU A 71 -3.57 -14.84 29.26
N ILE A 72 -2.59 -13.94 29.44
CA ILE A 72 -1.34 -14.22 30.17
C ILE A 72 -1.41 -13.86 31.67
N LYS A 73 -2.61 -13.68 32.24
CA LYS A 73 -2.83 -13.15 33.60
C LYS A 73 -2.01 -13.83 34.71
N SER A 74 -1.71 -15.12 34.58
CA SER A 74 -0.92 -15.91 35.54
C SER A 74 0.55 -16.10 35.16
N ASP A 75 0.98 -15.67 33.97
CA ASP A 75 2.35 -15.84 33.49
C ASP A 75 3.14 -14.53 33.57
N ALA A 76 3.89 -14.38 34.66
CA ALA A 76 4.70 -13.19 34.91
C ALA A 76 5.75 -12.94 33.81
N GLN A 77 6.26 -13.98 33.15
CA GLN A 77 7.32 -13.86 32.16
C GLN A 77 6.76 -13.38 30.81
N LEU A 78 5.72 -14.03 30.31
CA LEU A 78 5.04 -13.62 29.06
C LEU A 78 4.46 -12.21 29.19
N LYS A 79 3.90 -11.88 30.37
CA LYS A 79 3.42 -10.54 30.69
C LYS A 79 4.51 -9.48 30.59
N ARG A 80 5.70 -9.76 31.12
CA ARG A 80 6.85 -8.84 31.05
C ARG A 80 7.40 -8.70 29.64
N ILE A 81 7.49 -9.78 28.86
CA ILE A 81 7.89 -9.74 27.44
C ILE A 81 6.95 -8.82 26.66
N LEU A 82 5.64 -9.01 26.81
CA LEU A 82 4.65 -8.18 26.14
C LEU A 82 4.72 -6.71 26.62
N TYR A 83 4.87 -6.49 27.92
CA TYR A 83 4.98 -5.13 28.48
C TYR A 83 6.19 -4.37 27.95
N PHE A 84 7.35 -5.01 27.79
CA PHE A 84 8.50 -4.37 27.15
C PHE A 84 8.27 -4.08 25.68
N ALA A 85 7.68 -5.02 24.95
CA ALA A 85 7.42 -4.81 23.53
C ALA A 85 6.50 -3.58 23.31
N VAL A 86 5.60 -3.30 24.26
CA VAL A 86 4.67 -2.16 24.24
C VAL A 86 5.32 -0.88 24.77
N CYS A 87 5.86 -0.92 25.99
CA CYS A 87 6.25 0.28 26.73
C CYS A 87 7.78 0.53 26.76
N GLY A 88 8.59 -0.45 26.35
CA GLY A 88 10.06 -0.37 26.41
C GLY A 88 10.64 -0.26 27.83
N ASP A 89 9.84 -0.57 28.86
CA ASP A 89 10.02 0.04 30.18
C ASP A 89 10.98 -0.74 31.10
N ASN A 90 12.24 -0.30 31.05
CA ASN A 90 13.14 -0.09 32.20
C ASN A 90 14.34 0.74 31.70
N HIS A 91 14.89 1.69 32.48
CA HIS A 91 15.99 2.56 32.02
C HIS A 91 17.20 1.78 31.44
N GLN A 92 17.46 0.58 31.94
CA GLN A 92 18.53 -0.32 31.48
C GLN A 92 18.27 -0.97 30.10
N ASN A 93 17.01 -1.01 29.64
CA ASN A 93 16.61 -1.74 28.42
C ASN A 93 16.07 -0.83 27.30
N ARG A 94 16.00 0.49 27.54
CA ARG A 94 15.54 1.47 26.54
C ARG A 94 16.36 1.43 25.25
N THR A 95 17.68 1.35 25.36
CA THR A 95 18.58 1.26 24.18
C THR A 95 18.30 0.01 23.36
N ARG A 96 18.01 -1.12 24.02
CA ARG A 96 17.67 -2.39 23.35
C ARG A 96 16.32 -2.32 22.67
N HIS A 97 15.32 -1.73 23.34
CA HIS A 97 14.00 -1.50 22.72
C HIS A 97 14.12 -0.65 21.46
N VAL A 98 14.90 0.43 21.53
CA VAL A 98 15.17 1.30 20.37
C VAL A 98 15.87 0.52 19.25
N ARG A 99 16.89 -0.28 19.55
CA ARG A 99 17.57 -1.13 18.54
C ARG A 99 16.64 -2.16 17.92
N LEU A 100 15.84 -2.84 18.71
CA LEU A 100 14.82 -3.76 18.22
C LEU A 100 13.84 -3.04 17.27
N VAL A 101 13.31 -1.90 17.68
CA VAL A 101 12.38 -1.12 16.84
C VAL A 101 13.06 -0.70 15.53
N ALA A 102 14.30 -0.24 15.60
CA ALA A 102 15.07 0.13 14.42
C ALA A 102 15.32 -1.06 13.49
N ALA A 103 15.67 -2.23 14.02
CA ALA A 103 15.87 -3.44 13.22
C ALA A 103 14.57 -3.87 12.52
N LEU A 104 13.44 -3.83 13.22
CA LEU A 104 12.13 -4.23 12.69
C LEU A 104 11.65 -3.32 11.54
N GLN A 105 11.94 -2.01 11.61
CA GLN A 105 11.58 -1.05 10.57
C GLN A 105 12.24 -1.36 9.22
N LYS A 106 13.38 -2.06 9.23
CA LYS A 106 14.14 -2.35 8.02
C LYS A 106 13.80 -3.69 7.38
N LEU A 107 12.94 -4.50 8.02
CA LEU A 107 12.56 -5.80 7.50
C LEU A 107 11.54 -5.65 6.36
N ASN A 108 11.77 -6.38 5.27
CA ASN A 108 10.78 -6.54 4.20
C ASN A 108 9.79 -7.68 4.53
N THR A 109 8.84 -7.96 3.64
CA THR A 109 7.79 -8.96 3.89
C THR A 109 8.33 -10.37 4.15
N ASP A 110 9.34 -10.83 3.39
CA ASP A 110 9.86 -12.19 3.53
C ASP A 110 10.75 -12.36 4.76
N THR A 111 11.58 -11.37 5.06
CA THR A 111 12.40 -11.35 6.28
C THR A 111 11.53 -11.18 7.53
N SER A 112 10.42 -10.44 7.44
CA SER A 112 9.42 -10.36 8.50
C SER A 112 8.76 -11.71 8.80
N ARG A 113 8.51 -12.55 7.78
CA ARG A 113 8.01 -13.93 8.00
C ARG A 113 9.01 -14.77 8.78
N ARG A 114 10.30 -14.66 8.45
CA ARG A 114 11.37 -15.36 9.18
C ARG A 114 11.45 -14.87 10.63
N ALA A 115 11.41 -13.56 10.84
CA ALA A 115 11.41 -12.96 12.19
C ALA A 115 10.25 -13.47 13.07
N LEU A 116 9.06 -13.67 12.50
CA LEU A 116 7.90 -14.22 13.22
C LEU A 116 8.07 -15.70 13.63
N THR A 117 8.77 -16.49 12.83
CA THR A 117 9.12 -17.87 13.20
C THR A 117 10.14 -17.86 14.34
N GLU A 118 11.16 -17.02 14.24
CA GLU A 118 12.23 -16.92 15.24
C GLU A 118 11.71 -16.41 16.60
N VAL A 119 10.79 -15.43 16.61
CA VAL A 119 10.22 -14.92 17.87
C VAL A 119 9.40 -15.99 18.59
N PHE A 120 8.72 -16.88 17.87
CA PHE A 120 8.00 -18.00 18.49
C PHE A 120 8.98 -18.95 19.19
N LEU A 121 10.09 -19.32 18.53
CA LEU A 121 11.14 -20.14 19.13
C LEU A 121 11.74 -19.46 20.37
N LEU A 122 12.00 -18.15 20.28
CA LEU A 122 12.48 -17.35 21.41
C LEU A 122 11.51 -17.39 22.60
N VAL A 123 10.22 -17.11 22.38
CA VAL A 123 9.19 -17.11 23.42
C VAL A 123 9.09 -18.49 24.09
N ARG A 124 9.11 -19.56 23.28
CA ARG A 124 9.11 -20.94 23.78
C ARG A 124 10.35 -21.23 24.64
N MET A 125 11.54 -20.90 24.14
CA MET A 125 12.81 -21.12 24.85
C MET A 125 12.86 -20.39 26.19
N LEU A 126 12.49 -19.11 26.20
CA LEU A 126 12.46 -18.31 27.42
C LEU A 126 11.55 -18.95 28.46
N LYS A 127 10.38 -19.43 28.03
CA LYS A 127 9.41 -20.06 28.92
C LYS A 127 9.90 -21.40 29.48
N GLU A 128 10.41 -22.28 28.62
CA GLU A 128 10.86 -23.62 29.02
C GLU A 128 12.08 -23.58 29.95
N LYS A 129 13.01 -22.66 29.72
CA LYS A 129 14.23 -22.53 30.53
C LYS A 129 14.04 -21.72 31.81
N SER A 130 12.87 -21.12 32.02
CA SER A 130 12.64 -20.13 33.09
C SER A 130 13.66 -18.98 33.09
N ASP A 131 14.26 -18.72 31.93
CA ASP A 131 15.26 -17.68 31.76
C ASP A 131 14.56 -16.31 31.75
N ASP A 132 14.79 -15.53 32.79
CA ASP A 132 14.27 -14.16 32.83
C ASP A 132 14.95 -13.34 31.72
N ILE A 133 14.17 -12.89 30.73
CA ILE A 133 14.66 -12.05 29.62
C ILE A 133 15.36 -10.78 30.12
N TRP A 134 15.04 -10.34 31.34
CA TRP A 134 15.66 -9.18 32.00
C TRP A 134 16.93 -9.49 32.78
N LYS A 135 17.19 -10.77 33.07
CA LYS A 135 18.46 -11.23 33.68
C LYS A 135 19.42 -11.77 32.63
N SER A 136 18.90 -12.25 31.51
CA SER A 136 19.68 -12.77 30.40
C SER A 136 19.79 -11.75 29.27
N GLU A 137 20.56 -10.69 29.52
CA GLU A 137 20.81 -9.61 28.55
C GLU A 137 21.26 -10.17 27.19
N LYS A 138 22.03 -11.26 27.22
CA LYS A 138 22.58 -11.94 26.06
C LYS A 138 21.50 -12.52 25.12
N ILE A 139 20.35 -12.97 25.63
CA ILE A 139 19.32 -13.60 24.79
C ILE A 139 18.63 -12.55 23.90
N LEU A 140 18.20 -11.44 24.49
CA LEU A 140 17.55 -10.35 23.74
C LEU A 140 18.53 -9.64 22.81
N GLU A 141 19.78 -9.47 23.24
CA GLU A 141 20.88 -8.94 22.42
C GLU A 141 21.11 -9.83 21.20
N ASN A 142 21.27 -11.14 21.39
CA ASN A 142 21.45 -12.09 20.29
C ASN A 142 20.27 -12.11 19.33
N PHE A 143 19.04 -12.01 19.86
CA PHE A 143 17.85 -11.92 19.03
C PHE A 143 17.83 -10.64 18.20
N THR A 144 18.21 -9.50 18.79
CA THR A 144 18.31 -8.22 18.07
C THR A 144 19.38 -8.28 16.99
N ILE A 145 20.55 -8.85 17.28
CA ILE A 145 21.62 -9.07 16.30
C ILE A 145 21.17 -10.00 15.17
N MET A 146 20.42 -11.06 15.50
CA MET A 146 19.84 -11.94 14.49
C MET A 146 18.88 -11.17 13.58
N LEU A 147 17.97 -10.35 14.14
CA LEU A 147 17.08 -9.52 13.33
C LEU A 147 17.84 -8.50 12.47
N GLU A 148 18.89 -7.87 13.03
CA GLU A 148 19.80 -7.00 12.28
C GLU A 148 20.52 -7.77 11.16
N SER A 149 20.82 -9.07 11.34
CA SER A 149 21.42 -9.91 10.29
C SER A 149 20.42 -10.34 9.20
N LEU A 150 19.11 -10.31 9.50
CA LEU A 150 18.05 -10.48 8.51
C LEU A 150 17.81 -9.21 7.68
N GLU A 151 18.42 -8.08 8.07
CA GLU A 151 18.39 -6.85 7.30
C GLU A 151 18.95 -7.12 5.89
N VAL A 152 18.14 -6.87 4.86
CA VAL A 152 18.64 -6.88 3.50
C VAL A 152 19.52 -5.65 3.37
N GLN A 153 20.84 -5.85 3.32
CA GLN A 153 21.77 -4.80 2.92
C GLN A 153 21.25 -4.21 1.60
N PRO A 154 21.12 -2.89 1.48
CA PRO A 154 20.68 -2.28 0.24
C PRO A 154 21.64 -2.74 -0.85
N VAL A 155 21.15 -3.56 -1.77
CA VAL A 155 21.91 -3.93 -2.95
C VAL A 155 22.15 -2.60 -3.66
N VAL A 156 23.41 -2.18 -3.78
CA VAL A 156 23.78 -1.06 -4.64
C VAL A 156 23.59 -1.57 -6.06
N THR A 157 22.36 -1.53 -6.55
CA THR A 157 22.08 -1.87 -7.93
C THR A 157 22.52 -0.67 -8.75
N THR A 158 23.59 -0.82 -9.52
CA THR A 158 23.98 0.18 -10.52
C THR A 158 22.96 0.12 -11.65
N TYR A 159 22.00 1.03 -11.62
CA TYR A 159 21.00 1.17 -12.67
C TYR A 159 21.56 1.95 -13.88
N PRO A 160 20.95 1.80 -15.07
CA PRO A 160 21.25 2.67 -16.20
C PRO A 160 21.17 4.15 -15.83
N PRO A 161 22.14 4.98 -16.28
CA PRO A 161 22.19 6.40 -15.93
C PRO A 161 21.18 7.25 -16.71
N ASP A 162 20.33 6.64 -17.54
CA ASP A 162 19.30 7.30 -18.35
C ASP A 162 18.42 8.23 -17.50
N LYS A 163 18.19 9.43 -18.04
CA LYS A 163 17.41 10.48 -17.39
C LYS A 163 16.28 10.92 -18.30
N ARG A 164 15.12 11.20 -17.69
CA ARG A 164 14.01 11.88 -18.33
C ARG A 164 13.86 13.28 -17.76
N ILE A 165 13.78 14.27 -18.63
CA ILE A 165 13.55 15.67 -18.24
C ILE A 165 12.07 15.99 -18.49
N ILE A 166 11.38 16.46 -17.46
CA ILE A 166 9.99 16.91 -17.53
C ILE A 166 9.94 18.40 -17.20
N SER A 167 9.30 19.18 -18.05
CA SER A 167 8.97 20.59 -17.76
C SER A 167 7.62 20.67 -17.04
N LEU A 168 7.61 21.16 -15.81
CA LEU A 168 6.40 21.41 -15.02
C LEU A 168 6.06 22.91 -14.98
N PRO A 169 4.76 23.28 -14.95
CA PRO A 169 4.37 24.68 -14.90
C PRO A 169 4.65 25.33 -13.54
N VAL A 170 5.00 26.63 -13.55
CA VAL A 170 5.15 27.51 -12.37
C VAL A 170 3.94 28.42 -12.28
N PHE A 171 3.24 28.39 -11.15
CA PHE A 171 2.05 29.21 -10.95
C PHE A 171 2.34 30.51 -10.20
N GLN A 172 1.64 31.58 -10.56
CA GLN A 172 1.59 32.79 -9.77
C GLN A 172 1.01 32.48 -8.38
N LYS A 173 1.64 33.00 -7.32
CA LYS A 173 1.12 32.87 -5.96
C LYS A 173 -0.13 33.76 -5.79
N LYS A 174 -1.30 33.14 -5.69
CA LYS A 174 -2.60 33.81 -5.42
C LYS A 174 -3.43 32.98 -4.44
N ASP A 175 -4.34 33.65 -3.75
CA ASP A 175 -5.35 32.99 -2.93
C ASP A 175 -6.42 32.38 -3.84
N GLY A 176 -6.53 31.05 -3.86
CA GLY A 176 -7.52 30.34 -4.68
C GLY A 176 -6.94 29.13 -5.40
N ILE A 177 -7.63 28.68 -6.45
CA ILE A 177 -7.26 27.49 -7.22
C ILE A 177 -6.52 27.93 -8.48
N PRO A 178 -5.27 27.46 -8.72
CA PRO A 178 -4.49 27.85 -9.90
C PRO A 178 -5.17 27.51 -11.22
N THR A 179 -5.09 28.44 -12.17
CA THR A 179 -5.61 28.39 -13.55
C THR A 179 -4.48 28.34 -14.59
N ASP A 180 -4.81 28.13 -15.88
CA ASP A 180 -3.81 28.12 -16.97
C ASP A 180 -3.22 29.51 -17.17
N ASP A 181 -4.05 30.53 -17.00
CA ASP A 181 -3.67 31.94 -17.03
C ASP A 181 -2.75 32.33 -15.85
N ASP A 182 -2.66 31.50 -14.82
CA ASP A 182 -1.73 31.69 -13.71
C ASP A 182 -0.35 31.05 -13.98
N VAL A 183 -0.16 30.36 -15.11
CA VAL A 183 1.16 29.80 -15.47
C VAL A 183 2.09 30.94 -15.88
N THR A 184 3.08 31.20 -15.04
CA THR A 184 4.08 32.27 -15.20
C THR A 184 5.39 31.78 -15.81
N GLY A 185 5.55 30.47 -15.94
CA GLY A 185 6.74 29.85 -16.51
C GLY A 185 6.73 28.34 -16.34
N SER A 186 7.89 27.72 -16.51
CA SER A 186 8.10 26.29 -16.23
C SER A 186 9.42 26.07 -15.49
N PHE A 187 9.53 24.95 -14.82
CA PHE A 187 10.79 24.46 -14.26
C PHE A 187 10.98 22.99 -14.66
N GLU A 188 12.24 22.61 -14.85
CA GLU A 188 12.59 21.26 -15.23
C GLU A 188 12.77 20.36 -14.01
N VAL A 189 12.31 19.12 -14.14
CA VAL A 189 12.55 18.03 -13.22
C VAL A 189 13.26 16.92 -13.96
N THR A 190 14.41 16.51 -13.45
CA THR A 190 15.16 15.38 -13.97
C THR A 190 14.85 14.12 -13.15
N LEU A 191 14.38 13.08 -13.82
CA LEU A 191 14.04 11.79 -13.23
C LEU A 191 15.00 10.72 -13.73
N SER A 192 15.52 9.89 -12.83
CA SER A 192 16.41 8.78 -13.16
C SER A 192 15.57 7.56 -13.57
N GLU A 193 15.55 7.21 -14.85
CA GLU A 193 14.72 6.10 -15.36
C GLU A 193 15.19 4.73 -14.84
N GLY A 194 16.49 4.62 -14.53
CA GLY A 194 17.08 3.43 -13.91
C GLY A 194 16.38 2.98 -12.62
N ARG A 195 15.73 3.89 -11.89
CA ARG A 195 14.99 3.57 -10.66
C ARG A 195 13.81 2.62 -10.87
N ALA A 196 13.38 2.41 -12.12
CA ALA A 196 12.37 1.41 -12.43
C ALA A 196 12.74 -0.02 -11.99
N TYR A 197 14.04 -0.34 -11.96
CA TYR A 197 14.52 -1.64 -11.48
C TYR A 197 14.31 -1.84 -9.97
N GLU A 198 14.23 -0.77 -9.15
CA GLU A 198 13.89 -0.86 -7.72
C GLU A 198 12.51 -1.50 -7.50
N LEU A 199 11.67 -1.51 -8.54
CA LEU A 199 10.29 -2.02 -8.51
C LEU A 199 10.17 -3.47 -9.01
N GLN A 200 11.21 -4.05 -9.63
CA GLN A 200 11.14 -5.35 -10.31
C GLN A 200 10.90 -6.54 -9.36
N ASP A 201 11.31 -6.43 -8.10
CA ASP A 201 11.07 -7.45 -7.07
C ASP A 201 9.97 -7.04 -6.08
N LYS A 202 9.24 -5.97 -6.42
CA LYS A 202 8.16 -5.45 -5.59
C LYS A 202 6.82 -5.93 -6.14
N HIS A 203 5.85 -6.01 -5.24
CA HIS A 203 4.45 -6.28 -5.55
C HIS A 203 3.61 -5.19 -4.88
N ILE A 204 3.47 -4.05 -5.54
CA ILE A 204 2.85 -2.82 -5.04
C ILE A 204 1.42 -2.75 -5.54
N CYS A 205 0.48 -2.47 -4.66
CA CYS A 205 -0.91 -2.20 -4.96
C CYS A 205 -1.23 -0.72 -4.73
N LEU A 206 -1.59 -0.03 -5.80
CA LEU A 206 -2.11 1.33 -5.79
C LEU A 206 -3.61 1.31 -5.95
N VAL A 207 -4.34 1.97 -5.06
CA VAL A 207 -5.80 2.11 -5.22
C VAL A 207 -6.19 3.52 -5.63
N VAL A 208 -7.15 3.63 -6.56
CA VAL A 208 -7.75 4.88 -7.02
C VAL A 208 -9.09 5.04 -6.32
N GLY A 209 -9.17 5.97 -5.37
CA GLY A 209 -10.35 6.30 -4.58
C GLY A 209 -11.00 7.63 -4.99
N GLY A 210 -12.24 7.84 -4.56
CA GLY A 210 -13.01 9.04 -4.86
C GLY A 210 -14.50 8.80 -5.12
N PRO A 211 -15.33 9.85 -5.07
CA PRO A 211 -16.78 9.72 -5.18
C PRO A 211 -17.23 9.12 -6.52
N SER A 212 -18.45 8.58 -6.56
CA SER A 212 -19.07 8.09 -7.80
C SER A 212 -19.04 9.15 -8.91
N GLY A 213 -18.65 8.75 -10.12
CA GLY A 213 -18.60 9.65 -11.27
C GLY A 213 -17.43 10.64 -11.28
N SER A 214 -16.41 10.47 -10.44
CA SER A 214 -15.18 11.29 -10.48
C SER A 214 -14.19 10.88 -11.58
N GLY A 215 -14.42 9.77 -12.27
CA GLY A 215 -13.54 9.29 -13.35
C GLY A 215 -12.45 8.30 -12.92
N LYS A 216 -12.59 7.67 -11.74
CA LYS A 216 -11.66 6.66 -11.20
C LYS A 216 -11.32 5.57 -12.20
N SER A 217 -12.32 4.84 -12.71
CA SER A 217 -12.11 3.74 -13.67
C SER A 217 -11.38 4.19 -14.93
N THR A 218 -11.68 5.40 -15.41
CA THR A 218 -11.00 6.01 -16.57
C THR A 218 -9.54 6.30 -16.27
N LEU A 219 -9.26 6.89 -15.10
CA LEU A 219 -7.89 7.13 -14.65
C LEU A 219 -7.13 5.81 -14.48
N SER A 220 -7.70 4.81 -13.81
CA SER A 220 -7.04 3.53 -13.55
C SER A 220 -6.60 2.84 -14.85
N VAL A 221 -7.52 2.71 -15.82
CA VAL A 221 -7.21 2.10 -17.13
C VAL A 221 -6.15 2.91 -17.89
N SER A 222 -6.29 4.23 -17.91
CA SER A 222 -5.37 5.11 -18.64
C SER A 222 -3.97 5.14 -18.01
N LEU A 223 -3.89 5.06 -16.69
CA LEU A 223 -2.63 5.05 -15.96
C LEU A 223 -1.89 3.73 -16.15
N VAL A 224 -2.59 2.59 -16.09
CA VAL A 224 -1.99 1.27 -16.40
C VAL A 224 -1.38 1.28 -17.80
N ALA A 225 -2.18 1.65 -18.81
CA ALA A 225 -1.72 1.68 -20.19
C ALA A 225 -0.51 2.62 -20.40
N GLU A 226 -0.48 3.76 -19.71
CA GLU A 226 0.64 4.69 -19.84
C GLU A 226 1.90 4.22 -19.09
N MET A 227 1.76 3.57 -17.94
CA MET A 227 2.88 2.91 -17.29
C MET A 227 3.43 1.76 -18.14
N GLU A 228 2.56 0.97 -18.79
CA GLU A 228 2.98 -0.05 -19.75
C GLU A 228 3.70 0.55 -20.95
N ASN A 229 3.22 1.67 -21.50
CA ASN A 229 3.91 2.39 -22.58
C ASN A 229 5.30 2.85 -22.15
N CYS A 230 5.43 3.42 -20.95
CA CYS A 230 6.73 3.79 -20.38
C CYS A 230 7.66 2.59 -20.26
N ILE A 231 7.19 1.47 -19.72
CA ILE A 231 7.98 0.24 -19.56
C ILE A 231 8.37 -0.35 -20.91
N ARG A 232 7.47 -0.37 -21.89
CA ARG A 232 7.75 -0.82 -23.27
C ARG A 232 8.82 0.04 -23.92
N SER A 233 8.75 1.36 -23.74
CA SER A 233 9.76 2.30 -24.22
C SER A 233 11.12 2.15 -23.55
N LEU A 234 11.16 1.74 -22.27
CA LEU A 234 12.42 1.37 -21.62
C LEU A 234 12.97 0.09 -22.23
N LYS A 235 12.17 -0.99 -22.26
CA LYS A 235 12.56 -2.32 -22.77
C LYS A 235 13.06 -2.32 -24.22
N SER A 236 12.68 -1.33 -25.03
CA SER A 236 13.20 -1.18 -26.40
C SER A 236 14.64 -0.66 -26.46
N ARG A 237 15.22 -0.26 -25.32
CA ARG A 237 16.60 0.26 -25.21
C ARG A 237 17.50 -0.82 -24.64
N THR A 238 18.72 -0.92 -25.16
CA THR A 238 19.70 -1.93 -24.76
C THR A 238 20.01 -1.90 -23.27
N SER A 239 20.03 -0.72 -22.64
CA SER A 239 20.29 -0.58 -21.20
C SER A 239 19.19 -1.11 -20.29
N PHE A 240 18.01 -1.43 -20.82
CA PHE A 240 16.84 -1.91 -20.07
C PHE A 240 16.30 -3.25 -20.58
N SER A 241 17.08 -3.98 -21.39
CA SER A 241 16.60 -5.19 -22.07
C SER A 241 16.18 -6.32 -21.12
N ASP A 242 16.75 -6.34 -19.92
CA ASP A 242 16.49 -7.32 -18.86
C ASP A 242 15.51 -6.81 -17.79
N LEU A 243 14.97 -5.60 -17.92
CA LEU A 243 13.97 -5.06 -16.99
C LEU A 243 12.71 -5.95 -16.99
N GLN A 244 12.41 -6.64 -15.90
CA GLN A 244 11.22 -7.48 -15.76
C GLN A 244 10.11 -6.79 -14.96
N LEU A 245 9.80 -5.55 -15.32
CA LEU A 245 8.71 -4.81 -14.69
C LEU A 245 7.38 -5.04 -15.44
N THR A 246 6.31 -5.29 -14.69
CA THR A 246 4.94 -5.44 -15.20
C THR A 246 3.93 -4.66 -14.37
N VAL A 247 2.86 -4.20 -15.03
CA VAL A 247 1.77 -3.44 -14.41
C VAL A 247 0.46 -4.13 -14.74
N GLY A 248 -0.42 -4.26 -13.74
CA GLY A 248 -1.73 -4.87 -13.88
C GLY A 248 -2.85 -3.93 -13.45
N LEU A 249 -4.05 -4.25 -13.91
CA LEU A 249 -5.30 -3.63 -13.46
C LEU A 249 -6.07 -4.64 -12.60
N ALA A 250 -6.65 -4.19 -11.50
CA ALA A 250 -7.60 -4.97 -10.72
C ALA A 250 -8.92 -4.20 -10.61
N ASN A 251 -10.02 -4.86 -10.97
CA ASN A 251 -11.33 -4.23 -10.86
C ASN A 251 -11.89 -4.44 -9.44
N LEU A 252 -11.79 -3.42 -8.58
CA LEU A 252 -12.31 -3.52 -7.22
C LEU A 252 -13.76 -3.04 -7.10
N ASP A 253 -14.31 -2.40 -8.13
CA ASP A 253 -15.72 -2.02 -8.20
C ASP A 253 -16.55 -3.06 -8.97
N LEU A 254 -16.59 -4.30 -8.47
CA LEU A 254 -17.36 -5.40 -9.09
C LEU A 254 -18.88 -5.16 -9.09
N ALA A 255 -19.37 -4.25 -8.23
CA ALA A 255 -20.75 -3.81 -8.25
C ALA A 255 -21.07 -2.90 -9.44
N THR A 256 -20.07 -2.26 -10.05
CA THR A 256 -20.20 -1.44 -11.26
C THR A 256 -18.92 -1.57 -12.10
N PRO A 257 -18.70 -2.72 -12.76
CA PRO A 257 -17.41 -3.09 -13.36
C PRO A 257 -17.10 -2.27 -14.62
N THR A 258 -16.69 -1.02 -14.41
CA THR A 258 -16.56 -0.02 -15.48
C THR A 258 -15.20 -0.10 -16.16
N THR A 259 -14.17 -0.62 -15.48
CA THR A 259 -12.81 -0.76 -16.01
C THR A 259 -12.76 -1.69 -17.23
N GLN A 260 -13.38 -2.87 -17.15
CA GLN A 260 -13.49 -3.81 -18.27
C GLN A 260 -14.19 -3.17 -19.48
N ALA A 261 -15.32 -2.48 -19.23
CA ALA A 261 -16.06 -1.80 -20.28
C ALA A 261 -15.24 -0.72 -21.00
N ILE A 262 -14.35 -0.03 -20.28
CA ILE A 262 -13.48 1.00 -20.85
C ILE A 262 -12.36 0.34 -21.67
N ALA A 263 -11.74 -0.70 -21.13
CA ALA A 263 -10.68 -1.44 -21.82
C ALA A 263 -11.17 -2.08 -23.14
N GLU A 264 -12.40 -2.59 -23.14
CA GLU A 264 -13.05 -3.18 -24.32
C GLU A 264 -13.74 -2.14 -25.23
N GLY A 265 -13.69 -0.86 -24.89
CA GLY A 265 -14.14 0.24 -25.76
C GLY A 265 -15.66 0.49 -25.85
N TRP A 266 -16.48 -0.09 -24.97
CA TRP A 266 -17.95 0.07 -25.00
C TRP A 266 -18.55 0.77 -23.77
N ALA A 267 -17.74 1.33 -22.86
CA ALA A 267 -18.21 1.98 -21.64
C ALA A 267 -19.12 3.22 -21.82
N THR A 268 -19.24 3.75 -23.05
CA THR A 268 -20.17 4.82 -23.38
C THR A 268 -21.61 4.36 -23.59
N ASP A 269 -21.82 3.07 -23.80
CA ASP A 269 -23.15 2.48 -23.77
C ASP A 269 -23.67 2.47 -22.32
N ARG A 270 -24.47 3.49 -22.00
CA ARG A 270 -24.98 3.70 -20.64
C ARG A 270 -25.93 2.60 -20.20
N GLU A 271 -26.71 2.04 -21.11
CA GLU A 271 -27.66 0.96 -20.80
C GLU A 271 -26.89 -0.31 -20.50
N LYS A 272 -25.92 -0.68 -21.34
CA LYS A 272 -25.06 -1.85 -21.10
C LYS A 272 -24.29 -1.76 -19.78
N VAL A 273 -23.71 -0.60 -19.47
CA VAL A 273 -23.02 -0.38 -18.17
C VAL A 273 -23.99 -0.38 -16.99
N LYS A 274 -25.21 0.11 -17.17
CA LYS A 274 -26.24 0.12 -16.12
C LYS A 274 -26.73 -1.30 -15.81
N ASN A 275 -26.83 -2.17 -16.82
CA ASN A 275 -27.25 -3.56 -16.66
C ASN A 275 -26.21 -4.44 -15.93
N LEU A 276 -24.95 -3.98 -15.85
CA LEU A 276 -23.90 -4.65 -15.07
C LEU A 276 -23.93 -4.28 -13.59
N LYS A 277 -24.78 -3.33 -13.19
CA LYS A 277 -24.84 -2.91 -11.79
C LYS A 277 -25.52 -3.96 -10.94
N GLN A 278 -24.85 -4.32 -9.86
CA GLN A 278 -25.38 -5.21 -8.84
C GLN A 278 -25.15 -4.61 -7.45
N PRO A 279 -26.01 -4.92 -6.46
CA PRO A 279 -25.77 -4.51 -5.08
C PRO A 279 -24.45 -5.08 -4.55
N TRP A 280 -23.78 -4.33 -3.68
CA TRP A 280 -22.63 -4.88 -2.96
C TRP A 280 -23.08 -5.95 -1.96
N THR A 281 -22.46 -7.13 -2.06
CA THR A 281 -22.50 -8.16 -1.02
C THR A 281 -21.10 -8.41 -0.49
N MET A 282 -20.99 -9.08 0.66
CA MET A 282 -19.69 -9.45 1.21
C MET A 282 -18.97 -10.49 0.34
N GLU A 283 -19.70 -11.40 -0.32
CA GLU A 283 -19.08 -12.34 -1.26
C GLU A 283 -18.43 -11.62 -2.45
N LEU A 284 -19.10 -10.58 -2.99
CA LEU A 284 -18.52 -9.75 -4.05
C LEU A 284 -17.28 -8.99 -3.56
N ALA A 285 -17.28 -8.51 -2.33
CA ALA A 285 -16.12 -7.82 -1.75
C ALA A 285 -14.92 -8.77 -1.61
N GLU A 286 -15.16 -10.00 -1.17
CA GLU A 286 -14.14 -11.06 -1.11
C GLU A 286 -13.63 -11.44 -2.50
N GLN A 287 -14.51 -11.53 -3.48
CA GLN A 287 -14.12 -11.81 -4.86
C GLN A 287 -13.21 -10.71 -5.42
N ALA A 288 -13.58 -9.44 -5.22
CA ALA A 288 -12.78 -8.29 -5.63
C ALA A 288 -11.40 -8.29 -4.96
N GLN A 289 -11.34 -8.62 -3.67
CA GLN A 289 -10.08 -8.74 -2.95
C GLN A 289 -9.22 -9.91 -3.46
N GLN A 290 -9.81 -11.06 -3.76
CA GLN A 290 -9.09 -12.19 -4.34
C GLN A 290 -8.54 -11.86 -5.74
N GLU A 291 -9.30 -11.12 -6.55
CA GLU A 291 -8.83 -10.64 -7.85
C GLU A 291 -7.62 -9.72 -7.71
N LEU A 292 -7.66 -8.80 -6.75
CA LEU A 292 -6.51 -7.94 -6.43
C LEU A 292 -5.28 -8.75 -6.01
N LEU A 293 -5.45 -9.71 -5.11
CA LEU A 293 -4.35 -10.54 -4.62
C LEU A 293 -3.75 -11.42 -5.73
N ARG A 294 -4.58 -11.95 -6.64
CA ARG A 294 -4.11 -12.69 -7.82
C ARG A 294 -3.35 -11.77 -8.77
N SER A 295 -3.89 -10.59 -9.08
CA SER A 295 -3.23 -9.61 -9.92
C SER A 295 -1.89 -9.17 -9.32
N ARG A 296 -1.84 -8.96 -8.00
CA ARG A 296 -0.61 -8.61 -7.25
C ARG A 296 0.44 -9.72 -7.29
N ALA A 297 0.03 -10.98 -7.36
CA ALA A 297 0.97 -12.11 -7.50
C ALA A 297 1.55 -12.24 -8.92
N GLN A 298 0.89 -11.66 -9.92
CA GLN A 298 1.29 -11.74 -11.33
C GLN A 298 2.04 -10.49 -11.80
N HIS A 299 1.82 -9.35 -11.15
CA HIS A 299 2.37 -8.07 -11.56
C HIS A 299 3.18 -7.41 -10.45
N ASN A 300 4.14 -6.57 -10.84
CA ASN A 300 4.93 -5.81 -9.88
C ASN A 300 4.16 -4.62 -9.32
N ILE A 301 3.32 -4.00 -10.15
CA ILE A 301 2.47 -2.88 -9.76
C ILE A 301 1.05 -3.20 -10.19
N VAL A 302 0.08 -3.04 -9.30
CA VAL A 302 -1.34 -3.24 -9.61
C VAL A 302 -2.09 -1.97 -9.27
N ILE A 303 -2.91 -1.49 -10.21
CA ILE A 303 -3.81 -0.36 -10.00
C ILE A 303 -5.23 -0.90 -9.79
N GLY A 304 -5.80 -0.62 -8.61
CA GLY A 304 -7.14 -1.00 -8.21
C GLY A 304 -8.13 0.15 -8.29
N ASP A 305 -9.27 -0.03 -8.96
CA ASP A 305 -10.37 0.95 -8.99
C ASP A 305 -11.35 0.74 -7.83
N LEU A 306 -11.34 1.61 -6.81
CA LEU A 306 -12.20 1.44 -5.64
C LEU A 306 -13.66 1.82 -5.90
N PRO A 307 -14.60 1.29 -5.11
CA PRO A 307 -15.99 1.73 -5.13
C PRO A 307 -16.14 3.23 -4.84
N GLY A 308 -17.19 3.85 -5.40
CA GLY A 308 -17.41 5.30 -5.32
C GLY A 308 -17.96 5.85 -3.99
N ARG A 309 -18.10 5.02 -2.95
CA ARG A 309 -18.60 5.41 -1.62
C ARG A 309 -17.68 4.88 -0.54
N VAL A 310 -17.40 5.65 0.50
CA VAL A 310 -16.71 5.12 1.67
C VAL A 310 -17.68 4.25 2.45
N THR A 311 -17.38 2.96 2.48
CA THR A 311 -18.11 1.93 3.21
C THR A 311 -17.11 0.92 3.73
N ASP A 312 -17.59 0.01 4.55
CA ASP A 312 -16.89 -1.20 4.96
C ASP A 312 -16.24 -2.00 3.83
N VAL A 313 -16.88 -2.05 2.65
CA VAL A 313 -16.35 -2.73 1.47
C VAL A 313 -15.15 -1.97 0.92
N THR A 314 -15.25 -0.65 0.83
CA THR A 314 -14.14 0.19 0.38
C THR A 314 -12.98 0.17 1.36
N GLU A 315 -13.26 0.14 2.67
CA GLU A 315 -12.25 0.00 3.73
C GLU A 315 -11.45 -1.30 3.57
N LEU A 316 -12.15 -2.42 3.32
CA LEU A 316 -11.50 -3.68 3.03
C LEU A 316 -10.57 -3.59 1.84
N LEU A 317 -11.10 -3.13 0.70
CA LEU A 317 -10.40 -3.15 -0.57
C LEU A 317 -9.19 -2.22 -0.50
N ALA A 318 -9.36 -1.04 0.11
CA ALA A 318 -8.27 -0.11 0.37
C ALA A 318 -7.22 -0.73 1.31
N GLY A 319 -7.62 -1.49 2.32
CA GLY A 319 -6.69 -2.04 3.31
C GLY A 319 -5.68 -3.08 2.83
N THR A 320 -5.84 -3.54 1.59
CA THR A 320 -4.90 -4.45 0.93
C THR A 320 -3.91 -3.73 0.01
N ALA A 321 -4.06 -2.41 -0.12
CA ALA A 321 -3.20 -1.55 -0.92
C ALA A 321 -2.01 -1.03 -0.12
N ASP A 322 -0.99 -0.55 -0.83
CA ASP A 322 0.22 0.00 -0.25
C ASP A 322 0.25 1.54 -0.35
N ALA A 323 -0.44 2.11 -1.35
CA ALA A 323 -0.61 3.56 -1.53
C ALA A 323 -1.90 3.89 -2.29
N SER A 324 -2.28 5.17 -2.30
CA SER A 324 -3.55 5.64 -2.85
C SER A 324 -3.44 6.87 -3.74
N ILE A 325 -4.32 6.94 -4.74
CA ILE A 325 -4.60 8.11 -5.56
C ILE A 325 -6.04 8.51 -5.28
N ILE A 326 -6.29 9.78 -4.94
CA ILE A 326 -7.65 10.28 -4.75
C ILE A 326 -8.03 11.18 -5.91
N ILE A 327 -9.18 10.91 -6.53
CA ILE A 327 -9.75 11.74 -7.59
C ILE A 327 -11.17 12.20 -7.26
N THR A 328 -11.41 13.51 -7.30
CA THR A 328 -12.71 14.11 -6.99
C THR A 328 -13.06 15.27 -7.90
N LYS A 329 -14.35 15.56 -8.04
CA LYS A 329 -14.86 16.84 -8.60
C LYS A 329 -15.01 17.91 -7.51
N ASP A 330 -15.25 17.46 -6.28
CA ASP A 330 -15.51 18.30 -5.11
C ASP A 330 -14.39 18.12 -4.06
N TRP A 331 -13.65 19.20 -3.82
CA TRP A 331 -12.57 19.23 -2.82
C TRP A 331 -13.08 19.08 -1.39
N THR A 332 -14.32 19.48 -1.12
CA THR A 332 -14.94 19.33 0.18
C THR A 332 -15.11 17.86 0.53
N VAL A 333 -15.60 17.06 -0.43
CA VAL A 333 -15.71 15.59 -0.31
C VAL A 333 -14.34 14.95 -0.13
N LEU A 334 -13.31 15.43 -0.83
CA LEU A 334 -11.95 14.94 -0.61
C LEU A 334 -11.45 15.23 0.81
N GLN A 335 -11.67 16.44 1.34
CA GLN A 335 -11.17 16.82 2.66
C GLN A 335 -11.94 16.18 3.82
N LYS A 336 -13.27 16.06 3.69
CA LYS A 336 -14.14 15.58 4.78
C LYS A 336 -14.34 14.08 4.80
N GLU A 337 -14.20 13.40 3.65
CA GLU A 337 -14.52 11.97 3.53
C GLU A 337 -13.27 11.17 3.15
N TRP A 338 -12.70 11.42 1.98
CA TRP A 338 -11.66 10.54 1.42
C TRP A 338 -10.27 10.70 2.05
N ASN A 339 -9.86 11.92 2.42
CA ASN A 339 -8.59 12.13 3.14
C ASN A 339 -8.60 11.45 4.52
N PRO A 340 -9.61 11.68 5.40
CA PRO A 340 -9.73 10.98 6.67
C PRO A 340 -9.79 9.47 6.48
N PHE A 341 -10.57 8.98 5.50
CA PHE A 341 -10.66 7.56 5.20
C PHE A 341 -9.30 6.94 4.82
N MET A 342 -8.58 7.50 3.85
CA MET A 342 -7.26 6.99 3.46
C MET A 342 -6.28 7.02 4.63
N SER A 343 -6.36 8.06 5.47
CA SER A 343 -5.56 8.14 6.69
C SER A 343 -5.94 7.07 7.72
N SER A 344 -7.23 6.76 7.91
CA SER A 344 -7.68 5.75 8.88
C SER A 344 -7.28 4.35 8.47
N VAL A 345 -7.18 4.07 7.16
CA VAL A 345 -6.66 2.79 6.64
C VAL A 345 -5.13 2.77 6.48
N GLY A 346 -4.44 3.84 6.88
CA GLY A 346 -2.98 3.95 6.83
C GLY A 346 -2.39 4.03 5.41
N LEU A 347 -3.19 4.45 4.42
CA LEU A 347 -2.73 4.56 3.04
C LEU A 347 -2.12 5.93 2.74
N PRO A 348 -0.83 6.01 2.35
CA PRO A 348 -0.23 7.24 1.87
C PRO A 348 -0.90 7.67 0.57
N ILE A 349 -1.14 8.97 0.43
CA ILE A 349 -1.76 9.56 -0.77
C ILE A 349 -0.65 10.07 -1.70
N VAL A 350 -0.34 9.29 -2.74
CA VAL A 350 0.69 9.59 -3.76
C VAL A 350 0.21 10.55 -4.84
N SER A 351 -1.10 10.74 -4.96
CA SER A 351 -1.67 11.77 -5.83
C SER A 351 -3.05 12.25 -5.36
N ARG A 352 -3.30 13.54 -5.56
CA ARG A 352 -4.61 14.18 -5.38
C ARG A 352 -4.97 14.86 -6.69
N ILE A 353 -6.11 14.46 -7.24
CA ILE A 353 -6.51 14.82 -8.60
C ILE A 353 -7.88 15.48 -8.56
N ARG A 354 -7.98 16.65 -9.18
CA ARG A 354 -9.28 17.24 -9.49
C ARG A 354 -9.76 16.80 -10.87
N SER A 355 -10.88 16.10 -10.91
CA SER A 355 -11.59 15.76 -12.14
C SER A 355 -12.50 16.91 -12.55
N ARG A 356 -12.51 17.28 -13.84
CA ARG A 356 -13.41 18.30 -14.41
C ARG A 356 -14.14 17.76 -15.64
N ARG A 357 -15.32 18.31 -15.95
CA ARG A 357 -16.04 17.97 -17.18
C ARG A 357 -15.39 18.64 -18.40
N SER A 358 -15.69 18.13 -19.59
CA SER A 358 -15.16 18.61 -20.88
C SER A 358 -15.72 19.95 -21.32
N ASP A 359 -16.88 20.34 -20.80
CA ASP A 359 -17.65 21.55 -21.12
C ASP A 359 -17.34 22.72 -20.18
N GLU A 360 -16.52 22.51 -19.15
CA GLU A 360 -15.98 23.60 -18.33
C GLU A 360 -14.95 24.39 -19.17
N THR A 361 -15.35 25.56 -19.68
CA THR A 361 -14.53 26.43 -20.52
C THR A 361 -13.18 26.78 -19.86
N GLY A 362 -12.09 26.64 -20.61
CA GLY A 362 -10.79 27.26 -20.30
C GLY A 362 -9.72 26.41 -19.60
N PHE A 363 -9.80 25.07 -19.53
CA PHE A 363 -8.87 24.31 -18.67
C PHE A 363 -8.30 23.02 -19.28
N SER A 364 -6.97 22.97 -19.46
CA SER A 364 -6.20 21.76 -19.84
C SER A 364 -5.84 20.87 -18.62
N SER A 365 -5.51 19.60 -18.83
CA SER A 365 -4.96 18.75 -17.75
C SER A 365 -3.56 19.22 -17.36
N LEU A 366 -3.27 19.36 -16.05
CA LEU A 366 -1.99 19.90 -15.58
C LEU A 366 -1.62 19.47 -14.17
N VAL A 367 -0.32 19.56 -13.87
CA VAL A 367 0.24 19.42 -12.52
C VAL A 367 0.09 20.75 -11.79
N THR A 368 -0.55 20.76 -10.62
CA THR A 368 -0.67 21.95 -9.77
C THR A 368 0.28 21.93 -8.60
N HIS A 369 0.76 20.75 -8.19
CA HIS A 369 1.51 20.61 -6.96
C HIS A 369 2.43 19.38 -7.02
N ARG A 370 3.70 19.56 -6.69
CA ARG A 370 4.67 18.49 -6.51
C ARG A 370 5.28 18.56 -5.12
N ARG A 371 5.34 17.41 -4.44
CA ARG A 371 6.27 17.16 -3.33
C ARG A 371 7.26 16.11 -3.81
N PRO A 372 8.54 16.46 -4.00
CA PRO A 372 9.56 15.52 -4.46
C PRO A 372 9.48 14.20 -3.68
N GLN A 373 9.62 13.08 -4.39
CA GLN A 373 9.63 11.71 -3.84
C GLN A 373 8.34 11.24 -3.16
N GLN A 374 7.36 12.13 -2.94
CA GLN A 374 6.18 11.82 -2.13
C GLN A 374 4.88 11.88 -2.92
N ARG A 375 4.69 12.93 -3.73
CA ARG A 375 3.36 13.21 -4.31
C ARG A 375 3.43 14.08 -5.56
N LEU A 376 2.70 13.68 -6.58
CA LEU A 376 2.35 14.52 -7.74
C LEU A 376 0.84 14.75 -7.75
N SER A 377 0.40 16.00 -7.73
CA SER A 377 -1.01 16.39 -7.66
C SER A 377 -1.35 17.36 -8.77
N GLY A 378 -2.60 17.35 -9.20
CA GLY A 378 -3.04 18.17 -10.33
C GLY A 378 -4.50 18.01 -10.65
N ARG A 379 -4.81 18.21 -11.92
CA ARG A 379 -6.16 18.12 -12.45
C ARG A 379 -6.16 17.41 -13.79
N ILE A 380 -7.26 16.72 -14.06
CA ILE A 380 -7.49 16.02 -15.31
C ILE A 380 -8.88 16.42 -15.83
N THR A 381 -8.97 16.70 -17.12
CA THR A 381 -10.24 17.04 -17.75
C THR A 381 -10.82 15.87 -18.55
N ALA A 382 -12.15 15.88 -18.66
CA ALA A 382 -12.89 15.01 -19.55
C ALA A 382 -12.67 13.51 -19.30
N LEU A 383 -12.58 13.07 -18.04
CA LEU A 383 -12.59 11.63 -17.69
C LEU A 383 -13.99 11.05 -17.94
N ASN A 384 -14.22 10.62 -19.18
CA ASN A 384 -15.53 10.34 -19.77
C ASN A 384 -15.65 8.88 -20.23
N ARG A 385 -14.98 7.94 -19.56
CA ARG A 385 -15.00 6.49 -19.86
C ARG A 385 -14.34 6.11 -21.20
N TYR A 386 -13.42 6.94 -21.69
CA TYR A 386 -12.50 6.58 -22.75
C TYR A 386 -11.08 6.46 -22.22
N HIS A 387 -10.30 5.58 -22.81
CA HIS A 387 -8.86 5.52 -22.54
C HIS A 387 -8.16 6.85 -22.87
N LYS A 388 -7.34 7.34 -21.94
CA LYS A 388 -6.70 8.66 -21.96
C LYS A 388 -5.21 8.63 -21.62
N SER A 389 -4.46 7.59 -22.01
CA SER A 389 -3.00 7.59 -21.81
C SER A 389 -2.27 8.76 -22.48
N TRP A 390 -2.90 9.41 -23.47
CA TRP A 390 -2.39 10.60 -24.14
C TRP A 390 -2.54 11.89 -23.32
N ASP A 391 -3.26 11.86 -22.20
CA ASP A 391 -3.42 13.03 -21.33
C ASP A 391 -2.10 13.35 -20.61
N LEU A 392 -1.63 14.59 -20.74
CA LEU A 392 -0.31 15.01 -20.26
C LEU A 392 -0.13 14.80 -18.74
N PHE A 393 -1.18 15.03 -17.94
CA PHE A 393 -1.07 14.79 -16.50
C PHE A 393 -0.95 13.30 -16.21
N ILE A 394 -1.67 12.45 -16.94
CA ILE A 394 -1.59 10.98 -16.78
C ILE A 394 -0.20 10.48 -17.18
N GLN A 395 0.36 10.99 -18.28
CA GLN A 395 1.74 10.70 -18.70
C GLN A 395 2.74 11.07 -17.63
N TRP A 396 2.70 12.30 -17.12
CA TRP A 396 3.60 12.73 -16.07
C TRP A 396 3.39 11.91 -14.80
N LEU A 397 2.15 11.65 -14.39
CA LEU A 397 1.87 10.83 -13.22
C LEU A 397 2.47 9.42 -13.36
N ALA A 398 2.33 8.76 -14.51
CA ALA A 398 2.93 7.45 -14.77
C ALA A 398 4.46 7.48 -14.60
N VAL A 399 5.11 8.48 -15.19
CA VAL A 399 6.57 8.65 -15.10
C VAL A 399 7.01 8.92 -13.65
N PHE A 400 6.35 9.84 -12.96
CA PHE A 400 6.67 10.17 -11.57
C PHE A 400 6.44 8.97 -10.65
N LEU A 401 5.40 8.18 -10.87
CA LEU A 401 5.18 6.94 -10.13
C LEU A 401 6.31 5.94 -10.36
N LEU A 402 6.69 5.69 -11.61
CA LEU A 402 7.71 4.69 -11.96
C LEU A 402 9.13 5.07 -11.52
N PHE A 403 9.50 6.36 -11.59
CA PHE A 403 10.92 6.77 -11.46
C PHE A 403 11.23 7.60 -10.21
N GLU A 404 10.22 8.05 -9.46
CA GLU A 404 10.45 8.87 -8.26
C GLU A 404 9.62 8.40 -7.06
N ILE A 405 8.30 8.36 -7.18
CA ILE A 405 7.41 8.20 -6.03
C ILE A 405 7.41 6.75 -5.53
N LEU A 406 7.10 5.76 -6.37
CA LEU A 406 7.05 4.37 -5.91
C LEU A 406 8.43 3.83 -5.52
N PRO A 407 9.51 4.09 -6.28
CA PRO A 407 10.84 3.66 -5.88
C PRO A 407 11.23 4.20 -4.51
N THR A 408 10.91 5.47 -4.21
CA THR A 408 11.24 6.05 -2.89
C THR A 408 10.31 5.58 -1.77
N GLN A 409 9.01 5.41 -2.04
CA GLN A 409 8.06 4.94 -1.01
C GLN A 409 8.25 3.48 -0.63
N PHE A 410 8.87 2.69 -1.51
CA PHE A 410 9.07 1.25 -1.32
C PHE A 410 10.54 0.85 -1.45
N GLU A 411 11.44 1.81 -1.22
CA GLU A 411 12.88 1.59 -1.17
C GLU A 411 13.18 0.48 -0.14
N ALA A 412 14.24 -0.29 -0.36
CA ALA A 412 14.62 -1.34 0.58
C ALA A 412 14.97 -0.72 1.95
N GLY A 413 14.06 -0.83 2.92
CA GLY A 413 14.30 -0.43 4.32
C GLY A 413 13.36 0.62 4.95
N SER A 414 12.17 0.87 4.40
CA SER A 414 11.14 1.75 5.00
C SER A 414 10.04 1.04 5.78
#